data_AF-A0A811MFA4-F1
#
_entry.id   AF-A0A811MFA4-F1
#
_cell.length_a   1.000
_cell.length_b   1.000
_cell.length_c   1.000
_cell.angle_alpha   90.00
_cell.angle_beta   90.00
_cell.angle_gamma   90.00
#
_symmetry.space_group_name_H-M   'P 1'
#
loop_
_entity.id
_entity.type
_entity.pdbx_description
1 polymer ?
#
loop_
_entity_poly.entity_id
_entity_poly.type
_entity_poly.pdbx_seq_one_letter_code
_entity_poly.pdbx_strand_id
1 'polypeptide(L)' 'MRLAARYGPVFSLRLGSRDAVVVSSTDWARECLTEHDVTFAKHPTFPTLDLMTYGGTTIGTRAYGPY' A
#
# COMPACT_ATOMS: atom_id res chain seq x y z
N MET A 1 -4.99 -3.29 16.77
CA MET A 1 -4.62 -1.95 17.29
C MET A 1 -3.46 -1.97 18.31
N ARG A 2 -2.58 -2.99 18.36
CA ARG A 2 -1.53 -3.07 19.41
C ARG A 2 -0.24 -2.30 19.08
N LEU A 3 0.14 -2.22 17.80
CA LEU A 3 1.30 -1.44 17.34
C LEU A 3 0.98 0.07 17.28
N ALA A 4 -0.18 0.43 16.74
CA ALA A 4 -0.63 1.83 16.66
C ALA A 4 -0.70 2.50 18.05
N ALA A 5 -1.13 1.77 19.07
CA ALA A 5 -1.13 2.28 20.45
C ALA A 5 0.27 2.61 21.00
N ARG A 6 1.32 1.95 20.47
CA ARG A 6 2.71 2.13 20.92
C ARG A 6 3.50 3.12 20.08
N TYR A 7 3.25 3.16 18.77
CA TYR A 7 4.04 3.94 17.80
C TYR A 7 3.30 5.12 17.19
N GLY A 8 2.02 5.29 17.53
CA GLY A 8 1.16 6.32 16.97
C GLY A 8 0.39 5.86 15.72
N PRO A 9 -0.45 6.75 15.16
CA PRO A 9 -1.35 6.43 14.05
C PRO A 9 -0.65 6.27 12.69
N VAL A 10 0.61 6.69 12.58
CA VAL A 10 1.45 6.53 11.39
C VAL A 10 2.83 6.06 11.86
N PHE A 11 3.29 4.91 11.37
CA PHE A 11 4.59 4.35 11.74
C PHE A 11 5.18 3.51 10.61
N SER A 12 6.51 3.34 10.59
CA SER A 12 7.20 2.48 9.64
C SER A 12 7.48 1.10 10.25
N LEU A 13 7.44 0.07 9.40
CA LEU A 13 7.75 -1.30 9.77
C LEU A 13 8.42 -2.02 8.60
N ARG A 14 9.43 -2.83 8.89
CA ARG A 14 10.07 -3.67 7.88
C ARG A 14 9.33 -5.00 7.73
N LEU A 15 8.67 -5.20 6.60
CA LEU A 15 7.97 -6.42 6.21
C LEU A 15 8.91 -7.32 5.40
N GLY A 16 9.57 -8.25 6.08
CA GLY A 16 10.58 -9.11 5.47
C GLY A 16 11.78 -8.28 5.00
N SER A 17 11.96 -8.16 3.68
CA SER A 17 13.04 -7.38 3.05
C SER A 17 12.63 -5.98 2.58
N ARG A 18 11.38 -5.56 2.80
CA ARG A 18 10.85 -4.27 2.33
C ARG A 18 10.40 -3.41 3.51
N ASP A 19 10.66 -2.12 3.43
CA ASP A 19 10.09 -1.15 4.36
C ASP A 19 8.67 -0.78 3.93
N ALA A 20 7.78 -0.63 4.91
CA ALA A 20 6.40 -0.25 4.72
C ALA A 20 6.01 0.83 5.73
N VAL A 21 5.17 1.77 5.29
CA VAL A 21 4.53 2.75 6.17
C VAL A 21 3.11 2.30 6.43
N VAL A 22 2.73 2.23 7.70
CA VAL A 22 1.39 1.82 8.14
C VAL A 22 0.64 3.06 8.60
N VAL A 23 -0.53 3.28 8.01
CA VAL A 23 -1.49 4.31 8.41
C VAL A 23 -2.67 3.64 9.08
N SER A 24 -2.87 3.91 10.37
CA SER A 24 -3.91 3.28 11.19
C SER A 24 -4.94 4.26 11.77
N SER A 25 -5.00 5.47 11.22
CA SER A 25 -6.05 6.46 11.52
C SER A 25 -6.93 6.67 10.30
N THR A 26 -8.23 6.80 10.51
CA THR A 26 -9.21 7.05 9.45
C THR A 26 -8.97 8.39 8.77
N ASP A 27 -8.57 9.42 9.50
CA ASP A 27 -8.33 10.76 8.94
C ASP A 27 -7.17 10.75 7.94
N TRP A 28 -6.04 10.15 8.35
CA TRP A 28 -4.86 9.98 7.49
C TRP A 28 -5.13 9.03 6.32
N ALA A 29 -5.86 7.94 6.55
CA ALA A 29 -6.22 7.01 5.49
C ALA A 29 -7.11 7.67 4.43
N ARG A 30 -8.04 8.54 4.86
CA ARG A 30 -8.89 9.31 3.95
C ARG A 30 -8.05 10.23 3.09
N GLU A 31 -7.17 11.03 3.68
CA GLU A 31 -6.29 11.95 2.93
C GLU A 31 -5.44 11.21 1.89
N CYS A 32 -4.85 10.06 2.25
CA CYS A 32 -4.07 9.23 1.32
C CYS A 32 -4.91 8.65 0.18
N LEU A 33 -6.15 8.22 0.46
CA LEU A 33 -7.00 7.51 -0.51
C LEU A 33 -7.98 8.42 -1.25
N THR A 34 -8.03 9.71 -0.94
CA THR A 34 -8.85 10.70 -1.66
C THR A 34 -8.04 11.82 -2.28
N GLU A 35 -7.29 12.58 -1.49
CA GLU A 35 -6.59 13.78 -1.99
C GLU A 35 -5.30 13.41 -2.71
N HIS A 36 -4.65 12.36 -2.25
CA HIS A 36 -3.38 11.86 -2.79
C HIS A 36 -3.53 10.47 -3.45
N ASP A 37 -4.74 10.12 -3.88
CA ASP A 37 -5.08 8.79 -4.38
C ASP A 37 -4.17 8.34 -5.53
N VAL A 38 -3.89 9.20 -6.51
CA VAL A 38 -2.99 8.92 -7.64
C VAL A 38 -1.55 8.71 -7.18
N THR A 39 -1.08 9.45 -6.17
CA THR A 39 0.28 9.29 -5.63
C THR A 39 0.46 7.92 -4.96
N PHE A 40 -0.58 7.42 -4.29
CA PHE A 40 -0.57 6.14 -3.59
C PHE A 40 -1.16 4.97 -4.40
N ALA A 41 -1.65 5.20 -5.62
CA ALA A 41 -2.22 4.17 -6.50
C ALA A 41 -1.20 3.15 -7.05
N LYS A 42 0.09 3.33 -6.76
CA LYS A 42 1.13 2.37 -7.18
C LYS A 42 1.11 1.13 -6.28
N HIS A 43 0.73 -0.01 -6.86
CA HIS A 43 0.78 -1.28 -6.16
C HIS A 43 2.20 -1.84 -6.08
N PRO A 44 2.67 -2.30 -4.90
CA PRO A 44 3.94 -2.99 -4.80
C PRO A 44 3.85 -4.38 -5.44
N THR A 45 4.69 -4.63 -6.44
CA THR A 45 4.77 -5.95 -7.10
C THR A 45 5.56 -6.93 -6.24
N PHE A 46 4.98 -8.07 -5.91
CA PHE A 46 5.66 -9.19 -5.28
C PHE A 46 5.81 -10.33 -6.30
N PRO A 47 6.90 -11.13 -6.27
CA PRO A 47 7.07 -12.24 -7.22
C PRO A 47 5.89 -13.22 -7.24
N THR A 48 5.33 -13.51 -6.07
CA THR A 48 4.13 -14.34 -5.93
C THR A 48 2.90 -13.68 -6.56
N LEU A 49 2.74 -12.36 -6.37
CA LEU A 49 1.64 -11.60 -6.96
C LEU A 49 1.76 -11.58 -8.48
N ASP A 50 2.96 -11.38 -8.99
CA ASP A 50 3.28 -11.35 -10.42
C ASP A 50 2.95 -12.68 -11.11
N LEU A 51 3.32 -13.81 -10.47
CA LEU A 51 2.96 -15.14 -10.96
C LEU A 51 1.44 -15.36 -10.96
N MET A 52 0.75 -14.94 -9.89
CA MET A 52 -0.71 -15.12 -9.77
C MET A 52 -1.50 -14.25 -10.74
N THR A 53 -0.97 -13.08 -11.13
CA THR A 53 -1.66 -12.11 -11.97
C THR A 53 -1.09 -11.99 -13.37
N TYR A 54 -0.35 -13.02 -13.80
CA TYR A 54 0.24 -13.11 -15.14
C TYR A 54 1.02 -11.84 -15.51
N GLY A 55 1.99 -11.46 -14.67
CA GLY A 55 2.79 -10.25 -14.88
C GLY A 55 2.12 -8.95 -14.40
N GLY A 56 1.22 -8.99 -13.42
CA GLY A 56 0.55 -7.79 -12.91
C GLY A 56 -0.59 -7.28 -13.78
N THR A 57 -1.16 -8.11 -14.67
CA THR A 57 -2.15 -7.68 -15.66
C THR A 57 -3.58 -7.56 -15.12
N THR A 58 -3.86 -8.10 -13.94
CA THR A 58 -5.18 -7.98 -13.32
C THR A 58 -5.46 -6.58 -12.78
N ILE A 59 -6.73 -6.15 -12.83
CA ILE A 59 -7.18 -4.80 -12.43
C ILE A 59 -6.69 -4.43 -11.02
N GLY A 60 -6.70 -5.38 -10.07
CA GLY A 60 -6.31 -5.11 -8.69
C GLY A 60 -4.79 -5.01 -8.43
N THR A 61 -3.95 -5.34 -9.41
CA THR A 61 -2.49 -5.41 -9.22
C THR A 61 -1.69 -4.60 -10.24
N ARG A 62 -2.35 -4.08 -11.28
CA ARG A 62 -1.71 -3.29 -12.33
C ARG A 62 -1.36 -1.91 -11.77
N ALA A 63 -0.21 -1.37 -12.18
CA ALA A 63 0.14 0.00 -11.84
C ALA A 63 -0.86 0.99 -12.48
N TYR A 64 -1.18 2.06 -11.76
CA TYR A 64 -2.05 3.11 -12.26
C TYR A 64 -1.52 3.71 -13.57
N GLY A 65 -2.36 3.74 -14.61
CA GLY A 65 -1.97 4.17 -15.95
C GLY A 65 -3.10 4.02 -16.96
N PRO A 66 -2.97 4.63 -18.15
CA PRO A 66 -4.06 4.71 -19.12
C PRO A 66 -4.40 3.37 -19.80
N TYR A 67 -3.52 2.37 -19.75
CA TYR A 67 -3.72 1.04 -20.31
C TYR A 67 -2.96 0.02 -19.49
#